data_AF-A0A6J3A5H0-F1
#
_entry.id   AF-A0A6J3A5H0-F1
#
_cell.length_a   1.000
_cell.length_b   1.000
_cell.length_c   1.000
_cell.angle_alpha   90.00
_cell.angle_beta   90.00
_cell.angle_gamma   90.00
#
_symmetry.space_group_name_H-M   'P 1'
#
loop_
_entity.id
_entity.type
_entity.pdbx_description
1 polymer ?
#
loop_
_entity_poly.entity_id
_entity_poly.type
_entity_poly.pdbx_seq_one_letter_code
_entity_poly.pdbx_strand_id
1 'polypeptide(L)'
;MPGGVRCSRAASPVLCPGGWPHSLLELASRCNRFNPPPNQGPDPSLVYRPDMDPDVAKDKGSFRNYTSGPLLDRVFATYKLMHTRQTVDFVRKKHAQFGGFSYKKMTVMEAVDMLDGLVDESDPDVDFPNSFHAFQTAEGIRKAHPDKDWFHLVGLLHDLGKVLALAGEPQWAVVGDTFPVGCRPQASVVFCDSTFQDNPDLQDPLYSTELGMYQPHCGLENVLMSWGHDEYMYQMMKFNKFSLPPEE
;
A
#
# COMPACT_ATOMS: atom_id res chain seq x y z
N MET A 1 58.63 17.73 -26.05
CA MET A 1 57.66 16.61 -26.12
C MET A 1 56.59 16.82 -25.06
N PRO A 2 55.43 17.42 -25.40
CA PRO A 2 54.22 17.29 -24.58
C PRO A 2 53.20 16.42 -25.33
N GLY A 3 52.83 15.28 -24.74
CA GLY A 3 51.81 14.39 -25.28
C GLY A 3 50.41 14.97 -25.07
N GLY A 4 49.75 15.36 -26.16
CA GLY A 4 48.35 15.75 -26.16
C GLY A 4 47.43 14.54 -26.07
N VAL A 5 46.50 14.55 -25.12
CA VAL A 5 45.39 13.59 -25.06
C VAL A 5 44.30 14.08 -26.01
N ARG A 6 44.05 13.32 -27.08
CA ARG A 6 42.95 13.54 -28.02
C ARG A 6 41.61 13.16 -27.36
N CYS A 7 40.65 14.07 -27.46
CA CYS A 7 39.23 13.83 -27.19
C CYS A 7 38.66 12.91 -28.28
N SER A 8 38.33 11.66 -27.96
CA SER A 8 37.54 10.78 -28.81
C SER A 8 36.05 11.11 -28.64
N ARG A 9 35.39 11.38 -29.77
CA ARG A 9 33.95 11.68 -29.87
C ARG A 9 33.13 10.52 -29.31
N ALA A 10 32.19 10.82 -28.41
CA ALA A 10 31.15 9.89 -28.00
C ALA A 10 30.30 9.51 -29.22
N ALA A 11 30.16 8.20 -29.44
CA ALA A 11 29.24 7.65 -30.43
C ALA A 11 27.80 7.87 -29.96
N SER A 12 26.95 8.37 -30.86
CA SER A 12 25.50 8.47 -30.64
C SER A 12 24.90 7.08 -30.38
N PRO A 13 23.95 6.92 -29.44
CA PRO A 13 23.22 5.68 -29.30
C PRO A 13 22.28 5.53 -30.49
N VAL A 14 22.46 4.43 -31.23
CA VAL A 14 21.52 3.95 -32.24
C VAL A 14 20.23 3.55 -31.52
N LEU A 15 19.12 4.22 -31.86
CA LEU A 15 17.78 3.80 -31.47
C LEU A 15 17.49 2.44 -32.13
N CYS A 16 17.43 1.37 -31.33
CA CYS A 16 16.91 0.09 -31.78
C CYS A 16 15.38 0.21 -31.99
N PRO A 17 14.84 -0.12 -33.17
CA PRO A 17 13.40 -0.15 -33.40
C PRO A 17 12.86 -1.48 -32.84
N GLY A 18 12.40 -1.46 -31.60
CA GLY A 18 11.73 -2.60 -30.97
C GLY A 18 10.57 -2.08 -30.15
N GLY A 19 9.38 -2.63 -30.39
CA GLY A 19 8.15 -2.27 -29.69
C GLY A 19 8.27 -2.37 -28.17
N TRP A 20 7.34 -1.69 -27.49
CA TRP A 20 7.26 -1.64 -26.04
C TRP A 20 7.05 -3.04 -25.46
N PRO A 21 7.73 -3.41 -24.37
CA PRO A 21 7.63 -4.74 -23.77
C PRO A 21 6.21 -5.02 -23.23
N HIS A 22 5.81 -6.29 -23.28
CA HIS A 22 4.44 -6.73 -22.96
C HIS A 22 4.20 -6.91 -21.45
N SER A 23 5.25 -6.91 -20.62
CA SER A 23 5.18 -6.99 -19.15
C SER A 23 6.35 -6.27 -18.46
N LEU A 24 6.15 -5.89 -17.19
CA LEU A 24 7.18 -5.24 -16.35
C LEU A 24 8.39 -6.15 -16.05
N LEU A 25 8.25 -7.47 -16.18
CA LEU A 25 9.35 -8.45 -16.07
C LEU A 25 10.41 -8.27 -17.18
N GLU A 26 10.01 -7.88 -18.40
CA GLU A 26 10.96 -7.61 -19.48
C GLU A 26 11.78 -6.33 -19.24
N LEU A 27 11.21 -5.35 -18.52
CA LEU A 27 11.90 -4.12 -18.12
C LEU A 27 12.95 -4.39 -17.03
N ALA A 28 12.62 -5.23 -16.04
CA ALA A 28 13.55 -5.64 -14.99
C ALA A 28 14.74 -6.45 -15.54
N SER A 29 14.50 -7.29 -16.55
CA SER A 29 15.54 -8.09 -17.21
C SER A 29 16.53 -7.25 -18.04
N ARG A 30 16.09 -6.14 -18.63
CA ARG A 30 16.93 -5.25 -19.45
C ARG A 30 17.90 -4.37 -18.65
N CYS A 31 17.62 -4.12 -17.37
CA CYS A 31 18.46 -3.27 -16.51
C CYS A 31 19.65 -4.01 -15.88
N ASN A 32 19.73 -5.33 -16.02
CA ASN A 32 20.77 -6.13 -15.37
C ASN A 32 21.41 -7.11 -16.38
N ARG A 33 22.75 -7.14 -16.45
CA ARG A 33 23.50 -8.25 -17.09
C ARG A 33 23.41 -9.49 -16.21
N PHE A 34 22.20 -10.00 -16.02
CA PHE A 34 21.92 -11.14 -15.17
C PHE A 34 21.03 -12.07 -15.98
N ASN A 35 21.57 -13.22 -16.39
CA ASN A 35 20.74 -14.31 -16.89
C ASN A 35 19.93 -14.83 -15.70
N PRO A 36 18.58 -14.67 -15.67
CA PRO A 36 17.81 -15.28 -14.60
C PRO A 36 17.88 -16.81 -14.74
N PRO A 37 17.98 -17.55 -13.62
CA PRO A 37 17.92 -19.01 -13.66
C PRO A 37 16.57 -19.48 -14.23
N PRO A 38 16.53 -20.67 -14.90
CA PRO A 38 15.33 -21.19 -15.53
C PRO A 38 14.41 -21.79 -14.47
N ASN A 39 13.72 -20.94 -13.72
CA ASN A 39 12.55 -21.32 -12.93
C ASN A 39 11.77 -20.05 -12.57
N GLN A 40 11.19 -19.41 -13.59
CA GLN A 40 10.15 -18.41 -13.35
C GLN A 40 8.85 -19.20 -13.16
N GLY A 41 8.32 -19.17 -11.94
CA GLY A 41 6.91 -19.47 -11.72
C GLY A 41 6.04 -18.55 -12.59
N PRO A 42 4.74 -18.84 -12.72
CA PRO A 42 3.84 -18.02 -13.52
C PRO A 42 3.89 -16.55 -13.07
N ASP A 43 3.79 -15.62 -14.03
CA ASP A 43 3.81 -14.17 -13.79
C ASP A 43 2.85 -13.82 -12.64
N PRO A 44 3.34 -13.25 -11.52
CA PRO A 44 2.52 -12.92 -10.35
C PRO A 44 1.27 -12.11 -10.71
N SER A 45 1.38 -11.23 -11.71
CA SER A 45 0.26 -10.42 -12.17
C SER A 45 -0.77 -11.23 -12.95
N LEU A 46 -0.51 -12.46 -13.38
CA LEU A 46 -1.41 -13.32 -14.15
C LEU A 46 -2.07 -14.42 -13.33
N VAL A 47 -1.45 -14.86 -12.22
CA VAL A 47 -1.93 -16.03 -11.45
C VAL A 47 -3.27 -15.77 -10.76
N TYR A 48 -3.53 -14.53 -10.34
CA TYR A 48 -4.69 -14.20 -9.49
C TYR A 48 -5.58 -13.07 -10.06
N ARG A 49 -5.48 -12.72 -11.36
CA ARG A 49 -6.33 -11.63 -11.90
C ARG A 49 -7.80 -12.03 -11.81
N PRO A 50 -8.67 -11.22 -11.19
CA PRO A 50 -10.12 -11.44 -11.23
C PRO A 50 -10.66 -11.56 -12.65
N ASP A 51 -10.02 -10.84 -13.59
CA ASP A 51 -10.40 -10.71 -15.00
C ASP A 51 -9.93 -11.85 -15.92
N MET A 52 -9.14 -12.82 -15.44
CA MET A 52 -8.64 -13.95 -16.24
C MET A 52 -9.36 -15.28 -15.97
N ASP A 53 -10.14 -15.38 -14.89
CA ASP A 53 -11.00 -16.53 -14.62
C ASP A 53 -12.45 -16.19 -15.02
N PRO A 54 -12.98 -16.76 -16.12
CA PRO A 54 -14.34 -16.48 -16.58
C PRO A 54 -15.43 -16.92 -15.59
N ASP A 55 -15.12 -17.79 -14.61
CA ASP A 55 -16.03 -18.16 -13.52
C ASP A 55 -15.91 -17.21 -12.29
N VAL A 56 -14.88 -16.34 -12.25
CA VAL A 56 -14.62 -15.34 -11.19
C VAL A 56 -14.74 -13.91 -11.72
N ALA A 57 -15.46 -13.72 -12.83
CA ALA A 57 -16.06 -12.43 -13.17
C ALA A 57 -17.16 -12.09 -12.16
N LYS A 58 -16.75 -11.90 -10.89
CA LYS A 58 -17.54 -11.42 -9.78
C LYS A 58 -18.18 -10.12 -10.22
N ASP A 59 -19.51 -10.06 -10.14
CA ASP A 59 -20.24 -8.80 -10.33
C ASP A 59 -19.62 -7.74 -9.40
N LYS A 60 -19.52 -6.49 -9.84
CA LYS A 60 -18.87 -5.41 -9.07
C LYS A 60 -19.49 -5.26 -7.67
N GLY A 61 -20.77 -5.63 -7.50
CA GLY A 61 -21.47 -5.64 -6.21
C GLY A 61 -21.08 -6.75 -5.24
N SER A 62 -20.21 -7.69 -5.63
CA SER A 62 -19.76 -8.80 -4.78
C SER A 62 -18.38 -8.61 -4.15
N PHE A 63 -17.65 -7.56 -4.54
CA PHE A 63 -16.41 -7.14 -3.89
C PHE A 63 -16.71 -6.37 -2.59
N ARG A 64 -15.78 -6.43 -1.62
CA ARG A 64 -15.87 -5.74 -0.33
C ARG A 64 -17.16 -6.05 0.42
N ASN A 65 -17.57 -7.32 0.42
CA ASN A 65 -18.77 -7.76 1.13
C ASN A 65 -18.49 -7.98 2.63
N TYR A 66 -18.94 -7.04 3.45
CA TYR A 66 -18.86 -7.11 4.92
C TYR A 66 -20.11 -7.71 5.58
N THR A 67 -21.02 -8.32 4.81
CA THR A 67 -22.25 -8.94 5.34
C THR A 67 -22.17 -10.47 5.33
N SER A 68 -21.47 -11.05 4.35
CA SER A 68 -21.29 -12.49 4.21
C SER A 68 -19.99 -12.80 3.46
N GLY A 69 -19.40 -13.96 3.75
CA GLY A 69 -18.19 -14.42 3.05
C GLY A 69 -17.36 -15.37 3.91
N PRO A 70 -16.52 -16.21 3.30
CA PRO A 70 -15.71 -17.19 4.03
C PRO A 70 -14.64 -16.53 4.93
N LEU A 71 -14.26 -15.28 4.61
CA LEU A 71 -13.22 -14.53 5.32
C LEU A 71 -13.79 -13.54 6.35
N LEU A 72 -15.12 -13.44 6.48
CA LEU A 72 -15.76 -12.38 7.24
C LEU A 72 -15.37 -12.38 8.72
N ASP A 73 -15.19 -13.56 9.34
CA ASP A 73 -14.87 -13.67 10.76
C ASP A 73 -13.51 -13.06 11.11
N ARG A 74 -12.47 -13.33 10.28
CA ARG A 74 -11.13 -12.74 10.49
C ARG A 74 -11.12 -11.24 10.23
N VAL A 75 -11.88 -10.80 9.22
CA VAL A 75 -12.03 -9.38 8.86
C VAL A 75 -12.71 -8.64 10.01
N PHE A 76 -13.84 -9.14 10.50
CA PHE A 76 -14.55 -8.57 11.64
C PHE A 76 -13.68 -8.53 12.90
N ALA A 77 -12.93 -9.61 13.20
CA ALA A 77 -12.02 -9.64 14.34
C ALA A 77 -10.93 -8.56 14.25
N THR A 78 -10.37 -8.36 13.05
CA THR A 78 -9.35 -7.32 12.77
C THR A 78 -9.93 -5.92 12.98
N TYR A 79 -11.08 -5.62 12.36
CA TYR A 79 -11.76 -4.32 12.53
C TYR A 79 -12.19 -4.07 13.98
N LYS A 80 -12.70 -5.09 14.69
CA LYS A 80 -13.09 -4.96 16.10
C LYS A 80 -11.90 -4.56 16.97
N LEU A 81 -10.76 -5.23 16.80
CA LEU A 81 -9.54 -4.87 17.53
C LEU A 81 -9.04 -3.48 17.13
N MET A 82 -9.06 -3.15 15.84
CA MET A 82 -8.67 -1.84 15.34
C MET A 82 -9.51 -0.73 15.98
N HIS A 83 -10.83 -0.82 15.88
CA HIS A 83 -11.76 0.17 16.43
C HIS A 83 -11.71 0.27 17.94
N THR A 84 -11.36 -0.81 18.64
CA THR A 84 -11.18 -0.78 20.10
C THR A 84 -9.87 -0.10 20.53
N ARG A 85 -8.80 -0.21 19.73
CA ARG A 85 -7.43 0.10 20.18
C ARG A 85 -6.79 1.32 19.50
N GLN A 86 -7.29 1.73 18.34
CA GLN A 86 -6.86 2.95 17.66
C GLN A 86 -7.43 4.17 18.40
N THR A 87 -6.62 4.70 19.32
CA THR A 87 -6.90 5.94 20.06
C THR A 87 -5.94 7.04 19.63
N VAL A 88 -6.26 8.30 19.95
CA VAL A 88 -5.36 9.44 19.73
C VAL A 88 -3.97 9.18 20.31
N ASP A 89 -3.91 8.65 21.53
CA ASP A 89 -2.66 8.34 22.21
C ASP A 89 -1.89 7.19 21.54
N PHE A 90 -2.59 6.16 21.07
CA PHE A 90 -1.97 5.05 20.34
C PHE A 90 -1.34 5.55 19.05
N VAL A 91 -2.09 6.32 18.24
CA VAL A 91 -1.61 6.84 16.96
C VAL A 91 -0.39 7.73 17.17
N ARG A 92 -0.44 8.69 18.11
CA ARG A 92 0.72 9.56 18.42
C ARG A 92 1.96 8.76 18.80
N LYS A 93 1.82 7.68 19.57
CA LYS A 93 2.94 6.79 19.92
C LYS A 93 3.50 6.07 18.69
N LYS A 94 2.65 5.64 17.76
CA LYS A 94 3.10 4.97 16.53
C LYS A 94 3.83 5.92 15.57
N HIS A 95 3.37 7.15 15.42
CA HIS A 95 4.12 8.19 14.70
C HIS A 95 5.51 8.39 15.32
N ALA A 96 5.61 8.47 16.64
CA ALA A 96 6.90 8.60 17.32
C ALA A 96 7.79 7.36 17.16
N GLN A 97 7.20 6.16 17.19
CA GLN A 97 7.90 4.88 17.04
C GLN A 97 8.50 4.71 15.64
N PHE A 98 7.77 5.07 14.59
CA PHE A 98 8.14 4.77 13.20
C PHE A 98 8.63 5.98 12.39
N GLY A 99 8.40 7.21 12.85
CA GLY A 99 8.77 8.44 12.14
C GLY A 99 10.28 8.67 11.98
N GLY A 100 11.12 7.90 12.67
CA GLY A 100 12.57 7.92 12.50
C GLY A 100 13.09 7.05 11.34
N PHE A 101 12.24 6.19 10.75
CA PHE A 101 12.59 5.26 9.65
C PHE A 101 13.90 4.48 9.87
N SER A 102 14.19 4.11 11.11
CA SER A 102 15.43 3.46 11.52
C SER A 102 15.33 1.94 11.63
N TYR A 103 14.17 1.35 11.31
CA TYR A 103 13.92 -0.08 11.50
C TYR A 103 14.75 -0.95 10.54
N LYS A 104 14.78 -0.60 9.25
CA LYS A 104 15.50 -1.36 8.22
C LYS A 104 15.77 -0.47 7.02
N LYS A 105 16.91 -0.69 6.34
CA LYS A 105 17.19 -0.11 5.02
C LYS A 105 16.97 -1.18 3.97
N MET A 106 16.19 -0.86 2.94
CA MET A 106 15.90 -1.76 1.83
C MET A 106 15.50 -0.97 0.59
N THR A 107 15.62 -1.60 -0.57
CA THR A 107 15.07 -1.16 -1.84
C THR A 107 13.56 -1.42 -1.90
N VAL A 108 12.88 -0.79 -2.86
CA VAL A 108 11.45 -1.03 -3.10
C VAL A 108 11.16 -2.50 -3.39
N MET A 109 11.97 -3.16 -4.22
CA MET A 109 11.75 -4.57 -4.56
C MET A 109 11.97 -5.50 -3.38
N GLU A 110 12.97 -5.24 -2.52
CA GLU A 110 13.13 -6.02 -1.29
C GLU A 110 11.91 -5.86 -0.35
N ALA A 111 11.27 -4.69 -0.33
CA ALA A 111 10.02 -4.50 0.42
C ALA A 111 8.85 -5.25 -0.22
N VAL A 112 8.74 -5.27 -1.55
CA VAL A 112 7.75 -6.08 -2.28
C VAL A 112 7.94 -7.57 -1.97
N ASP A 113 9.16 -8.08 -2.07
CA ASP A 113 9.49 -9.49 -1.78
C ASP A 113 9.19 -9.87 -0.33
N MET A 114 9.37 -8.94 0.62
CA MET A 114 8.96 -9.18 2.01
C MET A 114 7.46 -9.48 2.13
N LEU A 115 6.62 -8.83 1.32
CA LEU A 115 5.16 -9.04 1.33
C LEU A 115 4.73 -10.41 0.77
N ASP A 116 5.65 -11.23 0.25
CA ASP A 116 5.39 -12.66 -0.02
C ASP A 116 5.00 -13.42 1.26
N GLY A 117 5.43 -12.93 2.42
CA GLY A 117 5.14 -13.51 3.73
C GLY A 117 3.88 -12.97 4.42
N LEU A 118 3.06 -12.14 3.75
CA LEU A 118 1.92 -11.46 4.37
C LEU A 118 0.62 -11.70 3.60
N VAL A 119 -0.42 -12.14 4.30
CA VAL A 119 -1.82 -12.13 3.84
C VAL A 119 -2.59 -11.10 4.67
N ASP A 120 -3.37 -10.24 4.01
CA ASP A 120 -4.16 -9.19 4.66
C ASP A 120 -5.41 -9.77 5.34
N GLU A 121 -5.47 -9.67 6.67
CA GLU A 121 -6.59 -10.18 7.48
C GLU A 121 -7.84 -9.29 7.43
N SER A 122 -7.72 -8.06 6.93
CA SER A 122 -8.81 -7.09 6.78
C SER A 122 -9.49 -7.12 5.41
N ASP A 123 -8.87 -7.75 4.43
CA ASP A 123 -9.39 -7.87 3.07
C ASP A 123 -10.36 -9.07 2.97
N PRO A 124 -11.66 -8.85 2.64
CA PRO A 124 -12.63 -9.92 2.45
C PRO A 124 -12.52 -10.63 1.09
N ASP A 125 -11.71 -10.12 0.16
CA ASP A 125 -11.60 -10.58 -1.22
C ASP A 125 -10.30 -11.34 -1.52
N VAL A 126 -9.27 -11.20 -0.68
CA VAL A 126 -7.91 -11.72 -0.94
C VAL A 126 -7.46 -12.71 0.15
N ASP A 127 -6.90 -13.84 -0.26
CA ASP A 127 -6.28 -14.84 0.64
C ASP A 127 -4.94 -15.38 0.10
N PHE A 128 -4.21 -14.51 -0.61
CA PHE A 128 -2.89 -14.80 -1.17
C PHE A 128 -1.90 -13.69 -0.77
N PRO A 129 -0.58 -13.88 -0.97
CA PRO A 129 0.40 -12.91 -0.52
C PRO A 129 0.22 -11.50 -1.11
N ASN A 130 0.40 -10.47 -0.28
CA ASN A 130 0.12 -9.08 -0.65
C ASN A 130 1.09 -8.53 -1.72
N SER A 131 2.23 -9.20 -1.95
CA SER A 131 3.13 -8.90 -3.07
C SER A 131 2.43 -9.06 -4.43
N PHE A 132 1.60 -10.09 -4.59
CA PHE A 132 0.81 -10.28 -5.82
C PHE A 132 -0.16 -9.13 -6.04
N HIS A 133 -0.82 -8.65 -4.97
CA HIS A 133 -1.72 -7.51 -5.03
C HIS A 133 -1.01 -6.25 -5.53
N ALA A 134 0.22 -5.97 -5.06
CA ALA A 134 0.99 -4.83 -5.51
C ALA A 134 1.23 -4.85 -7.04
N PHE A 135 1.59 -6.01 -7.60
CA PHE A 135 1.76 -6.14 -9.05
C PHE A 135 0.44 -6.08 -9.82
N GLN A 136 -0.64 -6.64 -9.28
CA GLN A 136 -1.96 -6.56 -9.92
C GLN A 136 -2.44 -5.12 -10.03
N THR A 137 -2.32 -4.35 -8.96
CA THR A 137 -2.69 -2.93 -8.93
C THR A 137 -1.83 -2.13 -9.90
N ALA A 138 -0.50 -2.30 -9.87
CA ALA A 138 0.41 -1.64 -10.81
C ALA A 138 0.08 -1.95 -12.28
N GLU A 139 -0.19 -3.22 -12.61
CA GLU A 139 -0.52 -3.64 -13.97
C GLU A 139 -1.92 -3.20 -14.41
N GLY A 140 -2.88 -3.15 -13.49
CA GLY A 140 -4.21 -2.60 -13.75
C GLY A 140 -4.13 -1.13 -14.13
N ILE A 141 -3.40 -0.35 -13.33
CA ILE A 141 -3.16 1.07 -13.60
C ILE A 141 -2.38 1.25 -14.91
N ARG A 142 -1.34 0.44 -15.16
CA ARG A 142 -0.56 0.51 -16.41
C ARG A 142 -1.43 0.30 -17.65
N LYS A 143 -2.37 -0.65 -17.60
CA LYS A 143 -3.29 -0.91 -18.72
C LYS A 143 -4.28 0.24 -18.93
N ALA A 144 -4.79 0.83 -17.85
CA ALA A 144 -5.78 1.91 -17.92
C ALA A 144 -5.17 3.29 -18.22
N HIS A 145 -3.94 3.54 -17.76
CA HIS A 145 -3.24 4.83 -17.86
C HIS A 145 -1.83 4.64 -18.43
N PRO A 146 -1.67 4.12 -19.65
CA PRO A 146 -0.35 3.79 -20.22
C PRO A 146 0.59 5.00 -20.34
N ASP A 147 0.05 6.21 -20.30
CA ASP A 147 0.73 7.50 -20.36
C ASP A 147 1.31 7.99 -19.03
N LYS A 148 0.97 7.35 -17.88
CA LYS A 148 1.33 7.82 -16.54
C LYS A 148 2.17 6.79 -15.77
N ASP A 149 3.43 6.64 -16.17
CA ASP A 149 4.37 5.69 -15.56
C ASP A 149 4.50 5.82 -14.02
N TRP A 150 4.52 7.05 -13.51
CA TRP A 150 4.52 7.34 -12.07
C TRP A 150 3.29 6.74 -11.37
N PHE A 151 2.14 6.68 -12.03
CA PHE A 151 0.91 6.16 -11.44
C PHE A 151 0.94 4.62 -11.40
N HIS A 152 1.63 3.97 -12.34
CA HIS A 152 1.89 2.52 -12.28
C HIS A 152 2.71 2.20 -11.04
N LEU A 153 3.74 3.03 -10.79
CA LEU A 153 4.59 2.90 -9.61
C LEU A 153 3.83 3.16 -8.31
N VAL A 154 2.92 4.13 -8.26
CA VAL A 154 2.02 4.32 -7.11
C VAL A 154 1.25 3.03 -6.80
N GLY A 155 0.75 2.33 -7.83
CA GLY A 155 0.11 1.02 -7.67
C GLY A 155 1.02 -0.03 -7.04
N LEU A 156 2.31 -0.05 -7.34
CA LEU A 156 3.27 -0.97 -6.72
C LEU A 156 3.62 -0.57 -5.28
N LEU A 157 3.63 0.74 -4.99
CA LEU A 157 4.11 1.31 -3.73
C LEU A 157 3.04 1.35 -2.62
N HIS A 158 1.75 1.46 -2.99
CA HIS A 158 0.70 1.87 -2.05
C HIS A 158 0.64 1.03 -0.77
N ASP A 159 0.81 -0.28 -0.90
CA ASP A 159 0.70 -1.24 0.19
C ASP A 159 2.02 -1.59 0.89
N LEU A 160 3.15 -0.98 0.50
CA LEU A 160 4.45 -1.35 1.06
C LEU A 160 4.60 -0.98 2.54
N GLY A 161 3.72 -0.13 3.09
CA GLY A 161 3.67 0.08 4.53
C GLY A 161 3.27 -1.17 5.33
N LYS A 162 2.66 -2.17 4.67
CA LYS A 162 2.27 -3.43 5.31
C LYS A 162 3.45 -4.27 5.82
N VAL A 163 4.69 -3.92 5.45
CA VAL A 163 5.91 -4.51 6.05
C VAL A 163 5.98 -4.34 7.57
N LEU A 164 5.22 -3.40 8.15
CA LEU A 164 5.07 -3.25 9.59
C LEU A 164 4.51 -4.52 10.27
N ALA A 165 3.63 -5.27 9.62
CA ALA A 165 3.11 -6.52 10.16
C ALA A 165 4.23 -7.56 10.31
N LEU A 166 5.13 -7.64 9.33
CA LEU A 166 6.33 -8.48 9.35
C LEU A 166 7.39 -7.98 10.33
N ALA A 167 7.29 -6.72 10.78
CA ALA A 167 8.08 -6.15 11.85
C ALA A 167 7.51 -6.43 13.26
N GLY A 168 6.43 -7.21 13.36
CA GLY A 168 5.81 -7.64 14.61
C GLY A 168 4.66 -6.75 15.07
N GLU A 169 4.22 -5.76 14.28
CA GLU A 169 2.98 -5.04 14.57
C GLU A 169 1.77 -5.94 14.31
N PRO A 170 0.72 -5.90 15.16
CA PRO A 170 -0.50 -6.63 14.89
C PRO A 170 -1.21 -6.05 13.66
N GLN A 171 -1.87 -6.89 12.86
CA GLN A 171 -2.49 -6.47 11.59
C GLN A 171 -3.49 -5.32 11.76
N TRP A 172 -4.27 -5.27 12.85
CA TRP A 172 -5.20 -4.16 13.12
C TRP A 172 -4.51 -2.78 13.27
N ALA A 173 -3.19 -2.74 13.48
CA ALA A 173 -2.38 -1.53 13.54
C ALA A 173 -1.61 -1.26 12.22
N VAL A 174 -1.94 -1.98 11.15
CA VAL A 174 -1.21 -1.96 9.87
C VAL A 174 -2.16 -1.90 8.68
N VAL A 175 -3.14 -2.80 8.60
CA VAL A 175 -4.05 -2.97 7.46
C VAL A 175 -5.47 -2.45 7.77
N GLY A 176 -6.33 -2.44 6.76
CA GLY A 176 -7.75 -2.10 6.88
C GLY A 176 -8.08 -0.65 6.58
N ASP A 177 -9.38 -0.38 6.46
CA ASP A 177 -9.91 0.95 6.22
C ASP A 177 -9.56 1.90 7.36
N THR A 178 -9.10 3.10 7.01
CA THR A 178 -8.71 4.11 7.97
C THR A 178 -9.87 5.03 8.36
N PHE A 179 -9.79 5.59 9.55
CA PHE A 179 -10.76 6.57 10.06
C PHE A 179 -10.05 7.63 10.93
N PRO A 180 -10.57 8.87 11.01
CA PRO A 180 -10.05 9.87 11.93
C PRO A 180 -10.18 9.43 13.39
N VAL A 181 -9.08 9.40 14.14
CA VAL A 181 -9.13 9.27 15.61
C VAL A 181 -9.39 10.65 16.24
N GLY A 182 -9.84 10.71 17.49
CA GLY A 182 -10.04 11.99 18.18
C GLY A 182 -11.30 12.76 17.79
N CYS A 183 -12.20 12.15 17.03
CA CYS A 183 -13.59 12.57 16.83
C CYS A 183 -14.51 11.35 16.76
N ARG A 184 -15.83 11.56 16.77
CA ARG A 184 -16.81 10.48 16.68
C ARG A 184 -16.71 9.74 15.32
N PRO A 185 -16.70 8.40 15.31
CA PRO A 185 -16.80 7.61 14.08
C PRO A 185 -18.10 7.91 13.33
N GLN A 186 -18.02 7.98 12.01
CA GLN A 186 -19.20 8.17 11.15
C GLN A 186 -19.77 6.83 10.68
N ALA A 187 -21.05 6.83 10.30
CA ALA A 187 -21.81 5.61 10.01
C ALA A 187 -21.25 4.73 8.87
N SER A 188 -20.47 5.32 7.94
CA SER A 188 -19.85 4.58 6.84
C SER A 188 -18.60 3.81 7.23
N VAL A 189 -18.06 4.02 8.44
CA VAL A 189 -16.95 3.21 8.95
C VAL A 189 -17.42 1.76 9.05
N VAL A 190 -16.63 0.84 8.50
CA VAL A 190 -16.97 -0.59 8.46
C VAL A 190 -17.29 -1.08 9.87
N PHE A 191 -18.42 -1.76 10.07
CA PHE A 191 -18.87 -2.24 11.39
C PHE A 191 -18.98 -1.17 12.50
N CYS A 192 -19.16 0.12 12.16
CA CYS A 192 -19.23 1.23 13.12
C CYS A 192 -20.13 0.92 14.33
N ASP A 193 -21.33 0.40 14.08
CA ASP A 193 -22.35 0.17 15.11
C ASP A 193 -22.02 -0.97 16.10
N SER A 194 -21.03 -1.82 15.80
CA SER A 194 -20.79 -3.08 16.53
C SER A 194 -19.35 -3.29 17.03
N THR A 195 -18.46 -2.32 16.83
CA THR A 195 -17.01 -2.51 17.11
C THR A 195 -16.33 -1.42 17.92
N PHE A 196 -16.97 -0.27 18.17
CA PHE A 196 -16.37 0.88 18.86
C PHE A 196 -16.70 0.98 20.36
N GLN A 197 -17.55 0.11 20.90
CA GLN A 197 -18.13 0.26 22.24
C GLN A 197 -17.07 0.28 23.35
N ASP A 198 -15.96 -0.41 23.11
CA ASP A 198 -14.84 -0.56 24.05
C ASP A 198 -13.70 0.43 23.81
N ASN A 199 -13.83 1.35 22.84
CA ASN A 199 -12.81 2.38 22.59
C ASN A 199 -12.90 3.47 23.67
N PRO A 200 -11.81 3.70 24.44
CA PRO A 200 -11.84 4.67 25.54
C PRO A 200 -12.00 6.12 25.07
N ASP A 201 -11.60 6.48 23.85
CA ASP A 201 -11.72 7.84 23.33
C ASP A 201 -13.20 8.25 23.18
N LEU A 202 -14.12 7.30 22.99
CA LEU A 202 -15.55 7.61 22.90
C LEU A 202 -16.19 7.99 24.24
N GLN A 203 -15.49 7.76 25.35
CA GLN A 203 -15.90 8.23 26.67
C GLN A 203 -15.25 9.58 27.04
N ASP A 204 -14.27 10.04 26.25
CA ASP A 204 -13.62 11.32 26.47
C ASP A 204 -14.45 12.46 25.83
N PRO A 205 -14.88 13.48 26.60
CA PRO A 205 -15.61 14.62 26.04
C PRO A 205 -14.82 15.40 24.98
N LEU A 206 -13.49 15.30 24.95
CA LEU A 206 -12.65 15.92 23.93
C LEU A 206 -12.78 15.23 22.56
N TYR A 207 -13.08 13.93 22.52
CA TYR A 207 -13.06 13.14 21.27
C TYR A 207 -14.43 12.59 20.87
N SER A 208 -15.37 12.47 21.81
CA SER A 208 -16.68 11.83 21.60
C SER A 208 -17.68 12.64 20.77
N THR A 209 -17.37 13.90 20.42
CA THR A 209 -18.22 14.77 19.60
C THR A 209 -17.94 14.62 18.12
N GLU A 210 -18.83 15.13 17.27
CA GLU A 210 -18.71 15.05 15.81
C GLU A 210 -17.37 15.58 15.28
N LEU A 211 -16.92 16.74 15.79
CA LEU A 211 -15.63 17.32 15.42
C LEU A 211 -14.51 16.93 16.38
N GLY A 212 -14.84 16.53 17.60
CA GLY A 212 -13.86 16.15 18.62
C GLY A 212 -12.77 17.22 18.80
N MET A 213 -11.52 16.84 18.57
CA MET A 213 -10.37 17.74 18.67
C MET A 213 -10.14 18.63 17.43
N TYR A 214 -10.94 18.50 16.38
CA TYR A 214 -10.72 19.17 15.09
C TYR A 214 -11.47 20.48 14.95
N GLN A 215 -10.90 21.39 14.15
CA GLN A 215 -11.63 22.57 13.65
C GLN A 215 -12.44 22.18 12.40
N PRO A 216 -13.60 22.81 12.16
CA PRO A 216 -14.33 22.65 10.91
C PRO A 216 -13.42 22.96 9.71
N HIS A 217 -13.44 22.10 8.69
CA HIS A 217 -12.69 22.28 7.44
C HIS A 217 -11.17 22.45 7.62
N CYS A 218 -10.57 21.79 8.61
CA CYS A 218 -9.12 21.87 8.87
C CYS A 218 -8.23 21.25 7.77
N GLY A 219 -8.77 20.52 6.80
CA GLY A 219 -8.01 19.79 5.79
C GLY A 219 -7.52 18.43 6.30
N LEU A 220 -7.55 17.40 5.45
CA LEU A 220 -7.19 16.03 5.84
C LEU A 220 -5.72 15.91 6.25
N GLU A 221 -4.85 16.78 5.75
CA GLU A 221 -3.45 16.85 6.16
C GLU A 221 -3.26 17.26 7.63
N ASN A 222 -4.28 17.84 8.26
CA ASN A 222 -4.30 18.22 9.67
C ASN A 222 -5.13 17.24 10.53
N VAL A 223 -5.65 16.16 9.94
CA VAL A 223 -6.40 15.12 10.64
C VAL A 223 -5.45 14.02 11.10
N LEU A 224 -5.64 13.54 12.33
CA LEU A 224 -4.92 12.38 12.84
C LEU A 224 -5.71 11.11 12.45
N MET A 225 -5.25 10.42 11.43
CA MET A 225 -5.86 9.17 10.97
C MET A 225 -5.46 8.00 11.87
N SER A 226 -6.30 6.98 11.97
CA SER A 226 -5.92 5.67 12.54
C SER A 226 -4.61 5.19 11.92
N TRP A 227 -3.67 4.73 12.75
CA TRP A 227 -2.34 4.37 12.29
C TRP A 227 -2.35 3.09 11.44
N GLY A 228 -1.67 3.11 10.30
CA GLY A 228 -1.57 1.98 9.40
C GLY A 228 -0.55 2.20 8.27
N HIS A 229 -0.61 1.34 7.26
CA HIS A 229 0.29 1.35 6.10
C HIS A 229 0.26 2.67 5.32
N ASP A 230 -0.91 3.31 5.17
CA ASP A 230 -1.09 4.59 4.47
C ASP A 230 -0.16 5.69 4.99
N GLU A 231 -0.36 6.08 6.26
CA GLU A 231 0.38 7.18 6.89
C GLU A 231 1.87 6.83 7.01
N TYR A 232 2.19 5.57 7.32
CA TYR A 232 3.58 5.12 7.35
C TYR A 232 4.25 5.28 5.98
N MET A 233 3.61 4.83 4.91
CA MET A 233 4.17 4.88 3.56
C MET A 233 4.28 6.32 3.06
N TYR A 234 3.27 7.16 3.33
CA TYR A 234 3.31 8.59 3.04
C TYR A 234 4.52 9.29 3.68
N GLN A 235 4.72 9.11 4.98
CA GLN A 235 5.83 9.71 5.71
C GLN A 235 7.18 9.12 5.25
N MET A 236 7.23 7.82 4.91
CA MET A 236 8.43 7.16 4.37
C MET A 236 8.85 7.77 3.04
N MET A 237 7.89 7.97 2.13
CA MET A 237 8.13 8.60 0.83
C MET A 237 8.62 10.04 0.97
N LYS A 238 8.02 10.81 1.90
CA LYS A 238 8.48 12.16 2.26
C LYS A 238 9.91 12.16 2.80
N PHE A 239 10.21 11.29 3.77
CA PHE A 239 11.53 11.19 4.39
C PHE A 239 12.62 10.85 3.38
N ASN A 240 12.35 9.89 2.50
CA ASN A 240 13.28 9.45 1.44
C ASN A 240 13.23 10.32 0.18
N LYS A 241 12.39 11.37 0.16
CA LYS A 241 12.27 12.35 -0.93
C LYS A 241 11.98 11.70 -2.28
N PHE A 242 10.98 10.82 -2.31
CA PHE A 242 10.49 10.24 -3.55
C PHE A 242 10.09 11.37 -4.51
N SER A 243 10.49 11.25 -5.78
CA SER A 243 10.23 12.25 -6.82
C SER A 243 8.94 11.97 -7.60
N LEU A 244 7.90 11.50 -6.91
CA LEU A 244 6.57 11.36 -7.49
C LEU A 244 5.92 12.75 -7.61
N PRO A 245 5.11 12.99 -8.66
CA PRO A 245 4.37 14.25 -8.78
C PRO A 245 3.28 14.34 -7.69
N PRO A 246 2.88 15.55 -7.27
CA PRO A 246 1.56 15.75 -6.69
C PRO A 246 0.49 15.29 -7.68
N GLU A 247 -0.60 14.68 -7.21
CA GLU A 247 -1.71 14.32 -8.08
C GLU A 247 -2.31 15.58 -8.76
N GLU A 248 -2.53 15.51 -10.08
CA GLU A 248 -3.16 16.58 -10.88
C GLU A 248 -4.69 16.57 -10.82
#